data_AF-C7ZCP3-F1
#
_entry.id   AF-C7ZCP3-F1
#
_cell.length_a   1.000
_cell.length_b   1.000
_cell.length_c   1.000
_cell.angle_alpha   90.00
_cell.angle_beta   90.00
_cell.angle_gamma   90.00
#
_symmetry.space_group_name_H-M   'P 1'
#
loop_
_entity.id
_entity.type
_entity.pdbx_description
1 polymer ?
#
loop_
_entity_poly.entity_id
_entity_poly.type
_entity_poly.pdbx_seq_one_letter_code
_entity_poly.pdbx_strand_id
1 'polypeptide(L)'
;MASASNDASRFKGPVGPLRHRCPQCTATGPELLRCSACRGVRYCSREHQAADRSQHKSACNKIKKARVNVSREEDLVRNGTGFLEPANAFETHVGRFYGLMNTRDYMSHRLFLANRLCELSTLDGVHEALEHMRDMLRLNRSDNIGLRDLVPAMMLRLDLDQECYDFVKWWATCDSHEDYDWEDMTLPHLDIHGADVFEYPDFLERHPALNHIIAILLLKLKLLVDIRNLKMTRKILALRRVPHDLWQSIELSVIRSPLSLKLQRDSPEALIQTEANLLFQTRQRGYILPEANYSFMYYFFDPDEALCARPEGYSRGSWEEMALAMQYSYAAWWETEGIMDLLNEARACAARSSGRDVETMVARSSDSREAEELLADLNVKQIWHHLDEAFKNASYLGPWSERPSERHIRQREEVWARYMPENITFIAG
;
A
#
# COMPACT_ATOMS: atom_id res chain seq x y z
N MET A 1 -19.77 28.35 -3.52
CA MET A 1 -20.84 27.40 -3.88
C MET A 1 -20.32 25.98 -3.71
N ALA A 2 -20.73 25.36 -2.58
CA ALA A 2 -20.78 23.94 -2.19
C ALA A 2 -19.76 22.92 -2.74
N SER A 3 -18.87 22.49 -1.83
CA SER A 3 -18.45 21.10 -1.55
C SER A 3 -18.19 20.18 -2.75
N ALA A 4 -16.94 20.19 -3.22
CA ALA A 4 -16.34 18.97 -3.77
C ALA A 4 -15.90 18.13 -2.56
N SER A 5 -16.54 16.98 -2.37
CA SER A 5 -16.25 15.99 -1.33
C SER A 5 -14.74 15.74 -1.18
N ASN A 6 -14.12 16.38 -0.19
CA ASN A 6 -12.89 15.90 0.43
C ASN A 6 -13.34 14.73 1.31
N ASP A 7 -13.60 13.59 0.69
CA ASP A 7 -14.08 12.40 1.36
C ASP A 7 -12.99 11.33 1.26
N ALA A 8 -12.49 10.91 2.42
CA ALA A 8 -11.49 9.85 2.55
C ALA A 8 -11.99 8.50 2.01
N SER A 9 -13.31 8.33 1.85
CA SER A 9 -13.94 7.12 1.29
C SER A 9 -13.40 6.72 -0.09
N ARG A 10 -12.92 7.67 -0.90
CA ARG A 10 -12.33 7.39 -2.22
C ARG A 10 -11.07 6.51 -2.18
N PHE A 11 -10.38 6.48 -1.05
CA PHE A 11 -9.21 5.62 -0.84
C PHE A 11 -9.58 4.26 -0.25
N LYS A 12 -10.83 4.09 0.22
CA LYS A 12 -11.37 2.88 0.84
C LYS A 12 -12.16 2.07 -0.19
N GLY A 13 -11.46 1.60 -1.22
CA GLY A 13 -12.02 0.73 -2.28
C GLY A 13 -12.47 -0.64 -1.75
N PRO A 14 -13.01 -1.52 -2.59
CA PRO A 14 -13.36 -2.86 -2.16
C PRO A 14 -12.09 -3.66 -1.86
N VAL A 15 -12.10 -4.36 -0.72
CA VAL A 15 -11.02 -5.23 -0.26
C VAL A 15 -10.89 -6.44 -1.19
N GLY A 16 -9.65 -6.86 -1.41
CA GLY A 16 -9.27 -7.96 -2.30
C GLY A 16 -8.62 -7.47 -3.61
N PRO A 17 -8.30 -8.40 -4.52
CA PRO A 17 -7.69 -8.07 -5.80
C PRO A 17 -8.64 -7.22 -6.67
N LEU A 18 -8.06 -6.30 -7.44
CA LEU A 18 -8.82 -5.51 -8.40
C LEU A 18 -9.33 -6.41 -9.52
N ARG A 19 -10.63 -6.33 -9.80
CA ARG A 19 -11.31 -7.13 -10.83
C ARG A 19 -12.29 -6.26 -11.60
N HIS A 20 -12.56 -6.63 -12.85
CA HIS A 20 -13.70 -6.07 -13.57
C HIS A 20 -14.99 -6.44 -12.83
N ARG A 21 -15.71 -5.43 -12.33
CA ARG A 21 -16.92 -5.62 -11.52
C ARG A 21 -17.94 -4.53 -11.82
N CYS A 22 -19.20 -4.85 -11.60
CA CYS A 22 -20.26 -3.87 -11.56
C CYS A 22 -20.33 -3.24 -10.16
N PRO A 23 -20.42 -1.91 -10.02
CA PRO A 23 -20.55 -1.27 -8.70
C PRO A 23 -21.94 -1.49 -8.05
N GLN A 24 -22.91 -2.00 -8.79
CA GLN A 24 -24.31 -2.14 -8.34
C GLN A 24 -24.71 -3.59 -8.01
N CYS A 25 -23.87 -4.59 -8.31
CA CYS A 25 -24.15 -6.00 -8.03
C CYS A 25 -22.86 -6.84 -7.95
N THR A 26 -23.00 -8.15 -7.78
CA THR A 26 -21.88 -9.09 -7.69
C THR A 26 -21.30 -9.53 -9.04
N ALA A 27 -21.83 -9.01 -10.16
CA ALA A 27 -21.35 -9.38 -11.48
C ALA A 27 -19.90 -8.94 -11.69
N THR A 28 -19.07 -9.88 -12.16
CA THR A 28 -17.66 -9.66 -12.48
C THR A 28 -17.34 -10.20 -13.87
N GLY A 29 -16.29 -9.69 -14.49
CA GLY A 29 -15.78 -10.20 -15.76
C GLY A 29 -15.48 -9.15 -16.82
N PRO A 30 -14.67 -9.49 -17.84
CA PRO A 30 -14.26 -8.56 -18.90
C PRO A 30 -15.39 -8.19 -19.85
N GLU A 31 -16.43 -9.00 -19.95
CA GLU A 31 -17.59 -8.77 -20.83
C GLU A 31 -18.54 -7.65 -20.34
N LEU A 32 -18.29 -7.12 -19.14
CA LEU A 32 -19.08 -6.02 -18.60
C LEU A 32 -18.93 -4.74 -19.46
N LEU A 33 -20.06 -4.05 -19.66
CA LEU A 33 -20.17 -2.83 -20.43
C LEU A 33 -19.35 -1.71 -19.80
N ARG A 34 -18.39 -1.16 -20.56
CA ARG A 34 -17.55 -0.05 -20.12
C ARG A 34 -18.29 1.28 -20.27
N CYS A 35 -18.16 2.17 -19.28
CA CYS A 35 -18.64 3.54 -19.41
C CYS A 35 -17.94 4.22 -20.60
N SER A 36 -18.69 4.61 -21.63
CA SER A 36 -18.13 5.18 -22.86
C SER A 36 -17.42 6.53 -22.65
N ALA A 37 -17.80 7.27 -21.61
CA ALA A 37 -17.26 8.60 -21.31
C ALA A 37 -15.93 8.54 -20.55
N CYS A 38 -15.89 7.94 -19.36
CA CYS A 38 -14.68 7.92 -18.54
C CYS A 38 -13.77 6.73 -18.87
N ARG A 39 -14.34 5.64 -19.37
CA ARG A 39 -13.67 4.36 -19.61
C ARG A 39 -13.07 3.72 -18.33
N GLY A 40 -13.34 4.24 -17.14
CA GLY A 40 -12.77 3.70 -15.90
C GLY A 40 -13.69 2.75 -15.13
N VAL A 41 -14.97 2.60 -15.51
CA VAL A 41 -15.97 1.82 -14.75
C VAL A 41 -16.73 0.90 -15.70
N ARG A 42 -17.13 -0.27 -15.19
CA ARG A 42 -17.88 -1.29 -15.91
C ARG A 42 -19.21 -1.63 -15.25
N TYR A 43 -20.18 -2.07 -16.05
CA TYR A 43 -21.54 -2.40 -15.63
C TYR A 43 -22.04 -3.67 -16.32
N CYS A 44 -22.86 -4.48 -15.65
CA CYS A 44 -23.47 -5.65 -16.29
C CYS A 44 -24.63 -5.28 -17.23
N SER A 45 -25.27 -4.13 -17.04
CA SER A 45 -26.37 -3.66 -17.87
C SER A 45 -26.44 -2.14 -17.92
N ARG A 46 -27.25 -1.62 -18.86
CA ARG A 46 -27.55 -0.19 -18.95
C ARG A 46 -28.38 0.30 -17.75
N GLU A 47 -29.19 -0.56 -17.13
CA GLU A 47 -29.92 -0.16 -15.91
C GLU A 47 -28.95 0.12 -14.76
N HIS A 48 -27.97 -0.75 -14.52
CA HIS A 48 -26.98 -0.53 -13.46
C HIS A 48 -26.10 0.70 -13.74
N GLN A 49 -25.78 0.97 -15.01
CA GLN A 49 -25.12 2.22 -15.39
C GLN A 49 -25.98 3.45 -15.08
N ALA A 50 -27.29 3.38 -15.32
CA ALA A 50 -28.21 4.46 -15.02
C ALA A 50 -28.38 4.67 -13.51
N ALA A 51 -28.45 3.59 -12.73
CA ALA A 51 -28.54 3.61 -11.27
C ALA A 51 -27.30 4.23 -10.62
N ASP A 52 -26.11 3.85 -11.09
CA ASP A 52 -24.82 4.36 -10.59
C ASP A 52 -24.55 5.82 -10.96
N ARG A 53 -25.31 6.39 -11.90
CA ARG A 53 -25.04 7.69 -12.51
C ARG A 53 -24.91 8.82 -11.48
N SER A 54 -25.74 8.85 -10.44
CA SER A 54 -25.70 9.92 -9.43
C SER A 54 -24.37 9.94 -8.66
N GLN A 55 -23.84 8.76 -8.33
CA GLN A 55 -22.57 8.60 -7.60
C GLN A 55 -21.37 8.77 -8.54
N HIS A 56 -21.44 8.22 -9.76
CA HIS A 56 -20.33 8.21 -10.70
C HIS A 56 -20.15 9.52 -11.50
N LYS A 57 -21.21 10.31 -11.75
CA LYS A 57 -21.19 11.44 -12.70
C LYS A 57 -20.09 12.46 -12.44
N SER A 58 -19.81 12.79 -11.18
CA SER A 58 -18.79 13.78 -10.82
C SER A 58 -17.39 13.30 -11.25
N ALA A 59 -17.00 12.09 -10.84
CA ALA A 59 -15.73 11.47 -11.23
C ALA A 59 -15.65 11.26 -12.76
N CYS A 60 -16.74 10.78 -13.37
CA CYS A 60 -16.83 10.57 -14.81
C CYS A 60 -16.53 11.84 -15.62
N ASN A 61 -17.13 12.97 -15.24
CA ASN A 61 -16.94 14.23 -15.93
C ASN A 61 -15.52 14.78 -15.78
N LYS A 62 -14.91 14.62 -14.59
CA LYS A 62 -13.51 15.02 -14.36
C LYS A 62 -12.56 14.23 -15.25
N ILE A 63 -12.72 12.91 -15.34
CA ILE A 63 -11.91 12.05 -16.21
C ILE A 63 -12.13 12.40 -17.67
N LYS A 64 -13.39 12.56 -18.10
CA LYS A 64 -13.70 12.96 -19.49
C LYS A 64 -13.01 14.28 -19.86
N LYS A 65 -13.06 15.28 -18.98
CA LYS A 65 -12.37 16.57 -19.20
C LYS A 65 -10.85 16.41 -19.21
N ALA A 66 -10.30 15.63 -18.29
CA ALA A 66 -8.86 15.36 -18.23
C ALA A 66 -8.35 14.70 -19.52
N ARG A 67 -9.10 13.74 -20.08
CA ARG A 67 -8.77 13.12 -21.37
C ARG A 67 -8.72 14.12 -22.52
N VAL A 68 -9.71 15.01 -22.62
CA VAL A 68 -9.74 16.07 -23.64
C VAL A 68 -8.51 16.98 -23.52
N ASN A 69 -8.15 17.37 -22.29
CA ASN A 69 -6.96 18.19 -22.08
C ASN A 69 -5.68 17.45 -22.48
N VAL A 70 -5.52 16.19 -22.06
CA VAL A 70 -4.34 15.37 -22.45
C VAL A 70 -4.23 15.26 -23.97
N SER A 71 -5.33 14.97 -24.68
CA SER A 71 -5.31 14.91 -26.15
C SER A 71 -4.94 16.25 -26.79
N ARG A 72 -5.47 17.36 -26.26
CA ARG A 72 -5.12 18.69 -26.74
C ARG A 72 -3.63 18.98 -26.55
N GLU A 73 -3.08 18.73 -25.37
CA GLU A 73 -1.65 18.93 -25.11
C GLU A 73 -0.78 17.98 -25.95
N GLU A 74 -1.25 16.74 -26.19
CA GLU A 74 -0.56 15.80 -27.08
C GLU A 74 -0.44 16.36 -28.50
N ASP A 75 -1.53 16.91 -29.04
CA ASP A 75 -1.54 17.53 -30.37
C ASP A 75 -0.57 18.72 -30.45
N LEU A 76 -0.49 19.54 -29.39
CA LEU A 76 0.45 20.66 -29.31
C LEU A 76 1.91 20.19 -29.27
N VAL A 77 2.21 19.14 -28.49
CA VAL A 77 3.57 18.58 -28.41
C VAL A 77 3.98 17.89 -29.72
N ARG A 78 3.05 17.24 -30.42
CA ARG A 78 3.32 16.61 -31.73
C ARG A 78 3.56 17.65 -32.82
N ASN A 79 2.72 18.67 -32.88
CA ASN A 79 2.69 19.64 -33.97
C ASN A 79 3.36 20.97 -33.61
N GLY A 80 4.26 21.00 -32.62
CA GLY A 80 5.02 22.19 -32.26
C GLY A 80 5.75 22.79 -33.45
N THR A 81 5.67 24.11 -33.62
CA THR A 81 6.30 24.83 -34.75
C THR A 81 7.34 25.86 -34.31
N GLY A 82 7.66 25.92 -33.01
CA GLY A 82 8.51 26.94 -32.42
C GLY A 82 9.92 26.45 -32.13
N PHE A 83 10.88 27.38 -32.02
CA PHE A 83 12.24 27.05 -31.59
C PHE A 83 12.28 26.47 -30.15
N LEU A 84 11.44 26.98 -29.26
CA LEU A 84 11.24 26.47 -27.89
C LEU A 84 10.16 25.37 -27.81
N GLU A 85 9.54 25.03 -28.94
CA GLU A 85 8.44 24.08 -29.06
C GLU A 85 8.70 23.16 -30.27
N PRO A 86 9.75 22.32 -30.18
CA PRO A 86 10.16 21.49 -31.29
C PRO A 86 9.04 20.51 -31.65
N ALA A 87 8.84 20.31 -32.97
CA ALA A 87 7.93 19.31 -33.47
C ALA A 87 8.33 17.92 -32.95
N ASN A 88 7.32 17.10 -32.64
CA ASN A 88 7.49 15.70 -32.27
C ASN A 88 8.46 15.46 -31.09
N ALA A 89 8.34 16.26 -30.02
CA ALA A 89 9.19 16.13 -28.83
C ALA A 89 9.14 14.73 -28.17
N PHE A 90 8.09 13.95 -28.43
CA PHE A 90 7.95 12.56 -27.96
C PHE A 90 9.05 11.61 -28.46
N GLU A 91 9.70 11.94 -29.57
CA GLU A 91 10.79 11.15 -30.15
C GLU A 91 12.14 11.89 -30.03
N THR A 92 12.13 13.20 -30.28
CA THR A 92 13.36 13.99 -30.36
C THR A 92 13.93 14.40 -29.01
N HIS A 93 13.13 14.37 -27.94
CA HIS A 93 13.50 14.88 -26.61
C HIS A 93 13.20 13.88 -25.48
N VAL A 94 13.17 12.58 -25.76
CA VAL A 94 13.07 11.55 -24.71
C VAL A 94 14.28 11.68 -23.76
N GLY A 95 14.05 11.59 -22.45
CA GLY A 95 15.07 11.82 -21.41
C GLY A 95 15.15 13.28 -20.97
N ARG A 96 15.04 14.22 -21.92
CA ARG A 96 15.03 15.68 -21.68
C ARG A 96 13.63 16.29 -21.75
N PHE A 97 12.60 15.45 -21.77
CA PHE A 97 11.26 15.85 -22.18
C PHE A 97 10.72 16.96 -21.28
N TYR A 98 10.91 16.86 -19.96
CA TYR A 98 10.44 17.86 -18.98
C TYR A 98 11.21 19.18 -18.98
N GLY A 99 12.38 19.23 -19.62
CA GLY A 99 13.17 20.45 -19.79
C GLY A 99 12.48 21.48 -20.68
N LEU A 100 11.63 21.02 -21.60
CA LEU A 100 10.84 21.88 -22.49
C LEU A 100 9.60 22.42 -21.77
N MET A 101 9.26 23.69 -21.97
CA MET A 101 8.12 24.29 -21.26
C MET A 101 6.78 23.75 -21.76
N ASN A 102 6.63 23.54 -23.07
CA ASN A 102 5.39 23.06 -23.70
C ASN A 102 5.03 21.61 -23.32
N THR A 103 6.01 20.78 -22.94
CA THR A 103 5.77 19.39 -22.52
C THR A 103 5.37 19.28 -21.05
N ARG A 104 5.66 20.28 -20.22
CA ARG A 104 5.30 20.29 -18.78
C ARG A 104 3.78 20.29 -18.59
N ASP A 105 3.06 21.03 -19.43
CA ASP A 105 1.61 21.06 -19.42
C ASP A 105 1.03 19.69 -19.79
N TYR A 106 1.59 19.04 -20.81
CA TYR A 106 1.22 17.67 -21.18
C TYR A 106 1.40 16.70 -20.00
N MET A 107 2.57 16.69 -19.38
CA MET A 107 2.89 15.80 -18.26
C MET A 107 1.98 16.06 -17.04
N SER A 108 1.73 17.33 -16.72
CA SER A 108 0.86 17.72 -15.61
C SER A 108 -0.58 17.28 -15.83
N HIS A 109 -1.13 17.47 -17.03
CA HIS A 109 -2.47 17.01 -17.38
C HIS A 109 -2.58 15.48 -17.37
N ARG A 110 -1.52 14.78 -17.79
CA ARG A 110 -1.47 13.32 -17.81
C ARG A 110 -1.40 12.74 -16.40
N LEU A 111 -0.61 13.33 -15.50
CA LEU A 111 -0.64 12.97 -14.07
C LEU A 111 -2.01 13.26 -13.45
N PHE A 112 -2.64 14.40 -13.77
CA PHE A 112 -3.99 14.69 -13.29
C PHE A 112 -4.99 13.61 -13.75
N LEU A 113 -4.92 13.18 -15.00
CA LEU A 113 -5.75 12.06 -15.50
C LEU A 113 -5.47 10.76 -14.74
N ALA A 114 -4.20 10.38 -14.58
CA ALA A 114 -3.79 9.18 -13.86
C ALA A 114 -4.32 9.17 -12.42
N ASN A 115 -4.16 10.27 -11.69
CA ASN A 115 -4.67 10.40 -10.32
C ASN A 115 -6.20 10.22 -10.25
N ARG A 116 -6.96 10.81 -11.20
CA ARG A 116 -8.42 10.64 -11.25
C ARG A 116 -8.85 9.22 -11.60
N LEU A 117 -8.06 8.50 -12.38
CA LEU A 117 -8.29 7.09 -12.68
C LEU A 117 -8.01 6.20 -11.45
N CYS A 118 -6.93 6.47 -10.70
CA CYS A 118 -6.60 5.76 -9.46
C CYS A 118 -7.69 5.87 -8.39
N GLU A 119 -8.30 7.07 -8.28
CA GLU A 119 -9.39 7.38 -7.33
C GLU A 119 -10.69 6.59 -7.61
N LEU A 120 -10.85 5.97 -8.78
CA LEU A 120 -12.02 5.13 -9.06
C LEU A 120 -11.97 3.78 -8.34
N SER A 121 -10.77 3.34 -7.93
CA SER A 121 -10.53 2.01 -7.38
C SER A 121 -11.15 0.89 -8.23
N THR A 122 -10.89 0.94 -9.53
CA THR A 122 -11.28 -0.08 -10.51
C THR A 122 -10.04 -0.65 -11.21
N LEU A 123 -10.15 -1.88 -11.71
CA LEU A 123 -9.06 -2.52 -12.44
C LEU A 123 -8.64 -1.69 -13.68
N ASP A 124 -9.60 -1.27 -14.51
CA ASP A 124 -9.29 -0.46 -15.70
C ASP A 124 -8.65 0.89 -15.33
N GLY A 125 -9.12 1.53 -14.26
CA GLY A 125 -8.61 2.84 -13.84
C GLY A 125 -7.17 2.76 -13.34
N VAL A 126 -6.87 1.83 -12.43
CA VAL A 126 -5.52 1.68 -11.86
C VAL A 126 -4.53 1.18 -12.91
N HIS A 127 -4.94 0.26 -13.79
CA HIS A 127 -4.12 -0.20 -14.90
C HIS A 127 -3.75 0.95 -15.84
N GLU A 128 -4.74 1.70 -16.31
CA GLU A 128 -4.51 2.82 -17.23
C GLU A 128 -3.69 3.95 -16.59
N ALA A 129 -3.89 4.21 -15.29
CA ALA A 129 -3.07 5.15 -14.56
C ALA A 129 -1.60 4.72 -14.50
N LEU A 130 -1.33 3.44 -14.22
CA LEU A 130 0.03 2.91 -14.21
C LEU A 130 0.67 3.02 -15.61
N GLU A 131 -0.07 2.76 -16.68
CA GLU A 131 0.43 2.95 -18.06
C GLU A 131 0.82 4.40 -18.34
N HIS A 132 0.00 5.36 -17.91
CA HIS A 132 0.34 6.78 -17.99
C HIS A 132 1.61 7.11 -17.20
N MET A 133 1.74 6.62 -15.96
CA MET A 133 2.91 6.88 -15.12
C MET A 133 4.20 6.27 -15.72
N ARG A 134 4.14 5.04 -16.23
CA ARG A 134 5.30 4.37 -16.85
C ARG A 134 5.77 5.09 -18.11
N ASP A 135 4.86 5.54 -18.97
CA ASP A 135 5.24 6.29 -20.16
C ASP A 135 5.78 7.69 -19.81
N MET A 136 5.25 8.33 -18.78
CA MET A 136 5.82 9.59 -18.26
C MET A 136 7.25 9.39 -17.73
N LEU A 137 7.53 8.30 -17.00
CA LEU A 137 8.88 7.95 -16.57
C LEU A 137 9.82 7.63 -17.74
N ARG A 138 9.31 7.02 -18.82
CA ARG A 138 10.09 6.81 -20.05
C ARG A 138 10.48 8.14 -20.69
N LEU A 139 9.56 9.10 -20.73
CA LEU A 139 9.79 10.44 -21.30
C LEU A 139 10.74 11.28 -20.43
N ASN A 140 10.65 11.13 -19.10
CA ASN A 140 11.45 11.85 -18.12
C ASN A 140 12.08 10.88 -17.11
N ARG A 141 13.26 10.34 -17.45
CA ARG A 141 14.00 9.40 -16.59
C ARG A 141 14.37 10.01 -15.23
N SER A 142 14.64 11.32 -15.17
CA SER A 142 14.99 12.01 -13.93
C SER A 142 13.80 12.18 -12.95
N ASP A 143 12.58 11.87 -13.42
CA ASP A 143 11.35 11.92 -12.63
C ASP A 143 11.15 13.24 -11.85
N ASN A 144 11.12 14.37 -12.57
CA ASN A 144 10.97 15.69 -11.94
C ASN A 144 9.57 15.94 -11.33
N ILE A 145 8.61 15.04 -11.54
CA ILE A 145 7.23 15.15 -11.03
C ILE A 145 7.00 14.21 -9.83
N GLY A 146 7.97 13.36 -9.49
CA GLY A 146 7.88 12.46 -8.33
C GLY A 146 6.96 11.26 -8.55
N LEU A 147 6.85 10.76 -9.79
CA LEU A 147 6.08 9.56 -10.11
C LEU A 147 6.64 8.30 -9.45
N ARG A 148 7.94 8.26 -9.14
CA ARG A 148 8.59 7.14 -8.45
C ARG A 148 7.98 6.84 -7.08
N ASP A 149 7.30 7.81 -6.48
CA ASP A 149 6.61 7.68 -5.21
C ASP A 149 5.20 7.07 -5.33
N LEU A 150 4.54 7.25 -6.49
CA LEU A 150 3.18 6.76 -6.73
C LEU A 150 3.16 5.35 -7.34
N VAL A 151 4.11 5.08 -8.25
CA VAL A 151 4.14 3.87 -9.08
C VAL A 151 4.15 2.57 -8.25
N PRO A 152 4.95 2.42 -7.17
CA PRO A 152 4.98 1.18 -6.39
C PRO A 152 3.61 0.81 -5.82
N ALA A 153 2.86 1.78 -5.27
CA ALA A 153 1.54 1.53 -4.73
C ALA A 153 0.55 1.04 -5.82
N MET A 154 0.62 1.58 -7.04
CA MET A 154 -0.22 1.13 -8.14
C MET A 154 0.14 -0.28 -8.61
N MET A 155 1.43 -0.62 -8.64
CA MET A 155 1.89 -1.97 -8.94
C MET A 155 1.35 -2.99 -7.92
N LEU A 156 1.43 -2.69 -6.63
CA LEU A 156 0.91 -3.57 -5.57
C LEU A 156 -0.61 -3.76 -5.62
N ARG A 157 -1.37 -2.71 -6.01
CA ARG A 157 -2.83 -2.80 -6.22
C ARG A 157 -3.21 -3.72 -7.38
N LEU A 158 -2.36 -3.79 -8.40
CA LEU A 158 -2.51 -4.66 -9.58
C LEU A 158 -1.86 -6.04 -9.40
N ASP A 159 -1.35 -6.34 -8.20
CA ASP A 159 -0.62 -7.57 -7.89
C ASP A 159 0.64 -7.78 -8.74
N LEU A 160 1.23 -6.70 -9.27
CA LEU A 160 2.53 -6.66 -9.96
C LEU A 160 3.68 -6.65 -8.93
N ASP A 161 3.69 -7.66 -8.08
CA ASP A 161 4.49 -7.67 -6.86
C ASP A 161 5.99 -7.79 -7.14
N GLN A 162 6.38 -8.60 -8.14
CA GLN A 162 7.78 -8.72 -8.56
C GLN A 162 8.28 -7.41 -9.18
N GLU A 163 7.49 -6.84 -10.08
CA GLU A 163 7.82 -5.60 -10.77
C GLU A 163 7.90 -4.42 -9.79
N CYS A 164 7.05 -4.41 -8.75
CA CYS A 164 7.15 -3.44 -7.67
C CYS A 164 8.50 -3.53 -6.94
N TYR A 165 8.92 -4.75 -6.59
CA TYR A 165 10.18 -4.97 -5.89
C TYR A 165 11.37 -4.54 -6.76
N ASP A 166 11.39 -5.00 -8.01
CA ASP A 166 12.41 -4.69 -8.99
C ASP A 166 12.52 -3.18 -9.25
N PHE A 167 11.38 -2.49 -9.38
CA PHE A 167 11.30 -1.05 -9.57
C PHE A 167 11.90 -0.29 -8.38
N VAL A 168 11.50 -0.63 -7.16
CA VAL A 168 12.02 0.02 -5.94
C VAL A 168 13.50 -0.26 -5.76
N LYS A 169 13.94 -1.51 -5.99
CA LYS A 169 15.36 -1.87 -5.92
C LYS A 169 16.18 -1.06 -6.92
N TRP A 170 15.72 -0.95 -8.16
CA TRP A 170 16.41 -0.18 -9.19
C TRP A 170 16.61 1.28 -8.77
N TRP A 171 15.54 1.96 -8.34
CA TRP A 171 15.65 3.36 -7.90
C TRP A 171 16.54 3.55 -6.67
N ALA A 172 16.60 2.56 -5.78
CA ALA A 172 17.46 2.62 -4.61
C ALA A 172 18.95 2.38 -4.92
N THR A 173 19.26 1.76 -6.07
CA THR A 173 20.64 1.35 -6.42
C THR A 173 21.20 2.00 -7.69
N CYS A 174 20.38 2.64 -8.52
CA CYS A 174 20.79 3.11 -9.85
C CYS A 174 21.86 4.22 -9.82
N ASP A 175 21.87 5.04 -8.78
CA ASP A 175 22.76 6.19 -8.64
C ASP A 175 23.66 6.06 -7.39
N SER A 176 24.26 4.88 -7.20
CA SER A 176 25.09 4.60 -6.03
C SER A 176 26.36 5.45 -5.94
N HIS A 177 26.74 6.11 -7.03
CA HIS A 177 27.94 6.94 -7.14
C HIS A 177 27.63 8.42 -7.44
N GLU A 178 26.35 8.82 -7.42
CA GLU A 178 25.87 10.18 -7.70
C GLU A 178 26.31 10.73 -9.07
N ASP A 179 26.57 9.84 -10.04
CA ASP A 179 27.10 10.14 -11.37
C ASP A 179 26.18 9.64 -12.51
N TYR A 180 24.97 9.17 -12.20
CA TYR A 180 24.03 8.67 -13.21
C TYR A 180 23.54 9.81 -14.12
N ASP A 181 23.87 9.74 -15.41
CA ASP A 181 23.39 10.69 -16.41
C ASP A 181 21.97 10.34 -16.87
N TRP A 182 20.98 11.03 -16.29
CA TRP A 182 19.56 10.87 -16.63
C TRP A 182 19.20 11.18 -18.09
N GLU A 183 20.05 11.92 -18.80
CA GLU A 183 19.85 12.28 -20.20
C GLU A 183 20.49 11.28 -21.17
N ASP A 184 21.40 10.42 -20.70
CA ASP A 184 22.00 9.36 -21.50
C ASP A 184 21.04 8.18 -21.64
N MET A 185 20.38 8.13 -22.80
CA MET A 185 19.41 7.08 -23.13
C MET A 185 20.03 5.70 -23.31
N THR A 186 21.36 5.60 -23.43
CA THR A 186 22.09 4.32 -23.55
C THR A 186 22.34 3.65 -22.21
N LEU A 187 22.26 4.39 -21.10
CA LEU A 187 22.41 3.83 -19.77
C LEU A 187 21.21 2.94 -19.40
N PRO A 188 21.44 1.88 -18.59
CA PRO A 188 20.37 1.01 -18.13
C PRO A 188 19.33 1.78 -17.31
N HIS A 189 18.04 1.55 -17.58
CA HIS A 189 16.94 2.25 -16.92
C HIS A 189 15.79 1.29 -16.64
N LEU A 190 15.47 1.09 -15.36
CA LEU A 190 14.48 0.13 -14.87
C LEU A 190 14.72 -1.30 -15.41
N ASP A 191 15.98 -1.71 -15.41
CA ASP A 191 16.47 -2.96 -16.02
C ASP A 191 16.70 -4.11 -15.04
N ILE A 192 16.42 -3.89 -13.75
CA ILE A 192 16.36 -4.99 -12.77
C ILE A 192 15.10 -5.81 -13.03
N HIS A 193 15.27 -7.12 -13.18
CA HIS A 193 14.17 -8.07 -13.38
C HIS A 193 14.39 -9.34 -12.58
N GLY A 194 13.37 -9.75 -11.83
CA GLY A 194 13.39 -11.00 -11.06
C GLY A 194 14.38 -10.97 -9.89
N ALA A 195 14.59 -9.81 -9.27
CA ALA A 195 15.37 -9.73 -8.04
C ALA A 195 14.74 -10.57 -6.94
N ASP A 196 15.56 -11.08 -6.02
CA ASP A 196 15.07 -11.92 -4.94
C ASP A 196 14.25 -11.10 -3.94
N VAL A 197 12.92 -11.23 -4.04
CA VAL A 197 11.98 -10.54 -3.14
C VAL A 197 12.15 -10.98 -1.69
N PHE A 198 12.81 -12.12 -1.39
CA PHE A 198 13.05 -12.59 -0.02
C PHE A 198 14.41 -12.20 0.53
N GLU A 199 15.28 -11.56 -0.26
CA GLU A 199 16.55 -11.03 0.22
C GLU A 199 16.31 -9.95 1.29
N TYR A 200 17.32 -9.74 2.14
CA TYR A 200 17.30 -8.65 3.09
C TYR A 200 17.47 -7.32 2.33
N PRO A 201 16.50 -6.39 2.35
CA PRO A 201 16.51 -5.23 1.45
C PRO A 201 17.37 -4.08 1.99
N ASP A 202 18.66 -4.32 2.23
CA ASP A 202 19.66 -3.36 2.74
C ASP A 202 19.85 -2.14 1.83
N PHE A 203 19.51 -2.24 0.55
CA PHE A 203 19.50 -1.12 -0.39
C PHE A 203 18.62 0.05 0.05
N LEU A 204 17.64 -0.19 0.94
CA LEU A 204 16.82 0.87 1.54
C LEU A 204 17.46 1.53 2.77
N GLU A 205 18.70 1.21 3.17
CA GLU A 205 19.31 1.77 4.37
C GLU A 205 20.08 3.09 4.11
N ARG A 206 20.50 3.35 2.87
CA ARG A 206 21.32 4.55 2.54
C ARG A 206 20.49 5.82 2.38
N HIS A 207 19.57 5.86 1.41
CA HIS A 207 18.76 7.04 1.08
C HIS A 207 17.34 6.67 0.64
N PRO A 208 16.55 5.99 1.48
CA PRO A 208 15.24 5.53 1.06
C PRO A 208 14.24 6.69 0.95
N ALA A 209 13.49 6.73 -0.15
CA ALA A 209 12.25 7.49 -0.22
C ALA A 209 11.19 6.84 0.71
N LEU A 210 10.39 7.66 1.39
CA LEU A 210 9.36 7.18 2.33
C LEU A 210 8.41 6.17 1.65
N ASN A 211 7.96 6.48 0.44
CA ASN A 211 7.04 5.62 -0.33
C ASN A 211 7.65 4.28 -0.72
N HIS A 212 8.98 4.21 -0.88
CA HIS A 212 9.69 2.96 -1.18
C HIS A 212 9.74 2.05 0.04
N ILE A 213 9.98 2.61 1.23
CA ILE A 213 9.88 1.87 2.50
C ILE A 213 8.46 1.32 2.67
N ILE A 214 7.46 2.17 2.46
CA ILE A 214 6.04 1.82 2.58
C ILE A 214 5.67 0.68 1.61
N ALA A 215 6.10 0.78 0.35
CA ALA A 215 5.81 -0.24 -0.66
C ALA A 215 6.45 -1.59 -0.33
N ILE A 216 7.72 -1.61 0.06
CA ILE A 216 8.38 -2.87 0.46
C ILE A 216 7.77 -3.43 1.74
N LEU A 217 7.43 -2.58 2.73
CA LEU A 217 6.76 -3.02 3.94
C LEU A 217 5.39 -3.66 3.64
N LEU A 218 4.58 -3.01 2.79
CA LEU A 218 3.29 -3.53 2.34
C LEU A 218 3.44 -4.87 1.59
N LEU A 219 4.42 -4.98 0.69
CA LEU A 219 4.71 -6.21 -0.03
C LEU A 219 5.08 -7.36 0.92
N LYS A 220 5.94 -7.12 1.91
CA LYS A 220 6.34 -8.14 2.89
C LYS A 220 5.16 -8.57 3.76
N LEU A 221 4.32 -7.64 4.19
CA LEU A 221 3.07 -7.93 4.91
C LEU A 221 2.08 -8.74 4.06
N LYS A 222 1.93 -8.42 2.78
CA LYS A 222 1.10 -9.18 1.83
C LYS A 222 1.56 -10.64 1.73
N LEU A 223 2.86 -10.87 1.59
CA LEU A 223 3.44 -12.23 1.56
C LEU A 223 3.26 -12.97 2.89
N LEU A 224 3.40 -12.27 4.03
CA LEU A 224 3.13 -12.85 5.35
C LEU A 224 1.68 -13.31 5.51
N VAL A 225 0.72 -12.48 5.07
CA VAL A 225 -0.70 -12.84 5.10
C VAL A 225 -0.97 -14.06 4.22
N ASP A 226 -0.38 -14.15 3.03
CA ASP A 226 -0.52 -15.32 2.16
C ASP A 226 0.04 -16.59 2.82
N ILE A 227 1.22 -16.54 3.46
CA ILE A 227 1.80 -17.68 4.17
C ILE A 227 0.90 -18.11 5.34
N ARG A 228 0.36 -17.16 6.10
CA ARG A 228 -0.62 -17.44 7.16
C ARG A 228 -1.83 -18.16 6.58
N ASN A 229 -2.42 -17.62 5.52
CA ASN A 229 -3.61 -18.16 4.88
C ASN A 229 -3.37 -19.58 4.36
N LEU A 230 -2.22 -19.84 3.75
CA LEU A 230 -1.78 -21.17 3.33
C LEU A 230 -1.67 -22.15 4.50
N LYS A 231 -0.94 -21.78 5.55
CA LYS A 231 -0.75 -22.63 6.75
C LYS A 231 -2.08 -22.94 7.43
N MET A 232 -2.96 -21.94 7.54
CA MET A 232 -4.29 -22.08 8.13
C MET A 232 -5.18 -22.99 7.29
N THR A 233 -5.19 -22.77 5.98
CA THR A 233 -5.94 -23.60 5.02
C THR A 233 -5.50 -25.05 5.12
N ARG A 234 -4.20 -25.34 5.05
CA ARG A 234 -3.65 -26.70 5.21
C ARG A 234 -4.07 -27.36 6.52
N LYS A 235 -4.01 -26.64 7.64
CA LYS A 235 -4.48 -27.15 8.94
C LYS A 235 -5.96 -27.49 8.92
N ILE A 236 -6.81 -26.59 8.40
CA ILE A 236 -8.27 -26.79 8.33
C ILE A 236 -8.61 -27.96 7.42
N LEU A 237 -8.00 -28.05 6.24
CA LEU A 237 -8.22 -29.13 5.29
C LEU A 237 -7.85 -30.50 5.88
N ALA A 238 -6.71 -30.58 6.60
CA ALA A 238 -6.29 -31.77 7.32
C ALA A 238 -7.28 -32.14 8.45
N LEU A 239 -7.71 -31.16 9.25
CA LEU A 239 -8.65 -31.38 10.37
C LEU A 239 -10.05 -31.81 9.88
N ARG A 240 -10.51 -31.26 8.74
CA ARG A 240 -11.83 -31.54 8.17
C ARG A 240 -11.83 -32.73 7.20
N ARG A 241 -10.67 -33.35 6.96
CA ARG A 241 -10.51 -34.51 6.06
C ARG A 241 -11.08 -34.24 4.66
N VAL A 242 -10.83 -33.03 4.13
CA VAL A 242 -11.26 -32.65 2.78
C VAL A 242 -10.47 -33.49 1.76
N PRO A 243 -11.11 -33.99 0.68
CA PRO A 243 -10.42 -34.73 -0.37
C PRO A 243 -9.23 -33.95 -0.98
N HIS A 244 -8.09 -34.64 -1.17
CA HIS A 244 -6.82 -34.01 -1.59
C HIS A 244 -6.88 -33.31 -2.94
N ASP A 245 -7.74 -33.76 -3.84
CA ASP A 245 -8.01 -33.16 -5.15
C ASP A 245 -8.55 -31.72 -5.06
N LEU A 246 -9.23 -31.38 -3.95
CA LEU A 246 -9.72 -30.02 -3.72
C LEU A 246 -8.71 -29.09 -3.03
N TRP A 247 -7.62 -29.63 -2.46
CA TRP A 247 -6.69 -28.84 -1.66
C TRP A 247 -6.03 -27.75 -2.48
N GLN A 248 -5.53 -28.10 -3.67
CA GLN A 248 -4.84 -27.15 -4.54
C GLN A 248 -5.72 -25.97 -4.91
N SER A 249 -6.99 -26.21 -5.29
CA SER A 249 -7.91 -25.13 -5.66
C SER A 249 -8.22 -24.21 -4.48
N ILE A 250 -8.35 -24.76 -3.28
CA ILE A 250 -8.66 -23.98 -2.07
C ILE A 250 -7.42 -23.17 -1.65
N GLU A 251 -6.24 -23.78 -1.63
CA GLU A 251 -4.98 -23.08 -1.34
C GLU A 251 -4.73 -21.91 -2.30
N LEU A 252 -4.95 -22.10 -3.60
CA LEU A 252 -4.81 -21.04 -4.59
C LEU A 252 -5.83 -19.92 -4.41
N SER A 253 -7.02 -20.21 -3.85
CA SER A 253 -8.06 -19.21 -3.64
C SER A 253 -7.80 -18.27 -2.47
N VAL A 254 -6.93 -18.66 -1.52
CA VAL A 254 -6.60 -17.87 -0.33
C VAL A 254 -5.28 -17.09 -0.47
N ILE A 255 -4.59 -17.27 -1.59
CA ILE A 255 -3.38 -16.54 -1.96
C ILE A 255 -3.77 -15.36 -2.84
N ARG A 256 -3.21 -14.19 -2.52
CA ARG A 256 -3.32 -13.02 -3.39
C ARG A 256 -2.09 -12.82 -4.27
N SER A 257 -0.90 -12.88 -3.71
CA SER A 257 0.32 -12.53 -4.45
C SER A 257 0.68 -13.61 -5.48
N PRO A 258 1.02 -13.23 -6.73
CA PRO A 258 1.61 -14.16 -7.69
C PRO A 258 2.91 -14.79 -7.20
N LEU A 259 3.67 -14.12 -6.33
CA LEU A 259 4.90 -14.64 -5.74
C LEU A 259 4.61 -15.81 -4.78
N SER A 260 3.52 -15.70 -4.03
CA SER A 260 3.06 -16.72 -3.08
C SER A 260 2.56 -18.00 -3.75
N LEU A 261 2.29 -17.98 -5.06
CA LEU A 261 2.01 -19.20 -5.83
C LEU A 261 3.18 -20.19 -5.81
N LYS A 262 4.41 -19.69 -5.69
CA LYS A 262 5.61 -20.54 -5.52
C LYS A 262 5.60 -21.18 -4.14
N LEU A 263 5.24 -20.40 -3.10
CA LEU A 263 5.15 -20.85 -1.71
C LEU A 263 4.06 -21.90 -1.48
N GLN A 264 3.01 -21.92 -2.32
CA GLN A 264 1.98 -22.96 -2.29
C GLN A 264 2.55 -24.38 -2.45
N ARG A 265 3.72 -24.54 -3.06
CA ARG A 265 4.38 -25.84 -3.26
C ARG A 265 5.36 -26.20 -2.15
N ASP A 266 5.66 -25.25 -1.26
CA ASP A 266 6.64 -25.44 -0.21
C ASP A 266 6.14 -26.36 0.90
N SER A 267 7.07 -27.08 1.52
CA SER A 267 6.79 -27.90 2.69
C SER A 267 6.39 -27.01 3.88
N PRO A 268 5.71 -27.57 4.90
CA PRO A 268 5.43 -26.84 6.13
C PRO A 268 6.66 -26.22 6.79
N GLU A 269 7.80 -26.92 6.77
CA GLU A 269 9.08 -26.46 7.33
C GLU A 269 9.65 -25.28 6.55
N ALA A 270 9.63 -25.36 5.22
CA ALA A 270 10.06 -24.26 4.36
C ALA A 270 9.20 -23.01 4.57
N LEU A 271 7.87 -23.17 4.68
CA LEU A 271 6.97 -22.05 5.00
C LEU A 271 7.25 -21.43 6.36
N ILE A 272 7.61 -22.22 7.38
CA ILE A 272 7.99 -21.69 8.70
C ILE A 272 9.29 -20.87 8.62
N GLN A 273 10.27 -21.32 7.83
CA GLN A 273 11.51 -20.59 7.64
C GLN A 273 11.28 -19.27 6.89
N THR A 274 10.49 -19.30 5.81
CA THR A 274 10.13 -18.10 5.03
C THR A 274 9.32 -17.11 5.87
N GLU A 275 8.38 -17.61 6.69
CA GLU A 275 7.64 -16.80 7.67
C GLU A 275 8.56 -16.09 8.65
N ALA A 276 9.50 -16.81 9.27
CA ALA A 276 10.43 -16.23 10.23
C ALA A 276 11.30 -15.14 9.59
N ASN A 277 11.78 -15.36 8.37
CA ASN A 277 12.56 -14.37 7.62
C ASN A 277 11.72 -13.13 7.29
N LEU A 278 10.51 -13.31 6.76
CA LEU A 278 9.62 -12.19 6.43
C LEU A 278 9.17 -11.41 7.67
N LEU A 279 8.87 -12.08 8.78
CA LEU A 279 8.53 -11.41 10.06
C LEU A 279 9.70 -10.55 10.52
N PHE A 280 10.91 -11.10 10.53
CA PHE A 280 12.11 -10.34 10.89
C PHE A 280 12.28 -9.10 10.01
N GLN A 281 12.25 -9.27 8.67
CA GLN A 281 12.40 -8.17 7.72
C GLN A 281 11.30 -7.11 7.87
N THR A 282 10.05 -7.53 8.05
CA THR A 282 8.90 -6.64 8.25
C THR A 282 9.07 -5.81 9.51
N ARG A 283 9.50 -6.42 10.62
CA ARG A 283 9.77 -5.70 11.87
C ARG A 283 10.88 -4.68 11.71
N GLN A 284 12.00 -5.05 11.10
CA GLN A 284 13.10 -4.12 10.84
C GLN A 284 12.65 -2.91 10.02
N ARG A 285 11.85 -3.12 8.96
CA ARG A 285 11.32 -2.02 8.15
C ARG A 285 10.28 -1.19 8.89
N GLY A 286 9.47 -1.83 9.73
CA GLY A 286 8.59 -1.14 10.67
C GLY A 286 9.33 -0.21 11.62
N TYR A 287 10.53 -0.57 12.09
CA TYR A 287 11.36 0.30 12.94
C TYR A 287 12.06 1.43 12.19
N ILE A 288 12.40 1.25 10.92
CA ILE A 288 12.99 2.29 10.07
C ILE A 288 11.95 3.33 9.63
N LEU A 289 10.69 2.92 9.44
CA LEU A 289 9.63 3.81 8.97
C LEU A 289 9.45 5.08 9.84
N PRO A 290 9.44 5.01 11.20
CA PRO A 290 9.43 6.18 12.07
C PRO A 290 10.66 7.09 11.96
N GLU A 291 11.83 6.55 11.59
CA GLU A 291 13.04 7.34 11.35
C GLU A 291 12.92 8.15 10.07
N ALA A 292 12.24 7.60 9.04
CA ALA A 292 11.93 8.32 7.82
C ALA A 292 10.79 9.33 8.01
N ASN A 293 9.70 8.93 8.67
CA ASN A 293 8.57 9.78 8.99
C ASN A 293 7.77 9.24 10.19
N TYR A 294 7.98 9.85 11.36
CA TYR A 294 7.34 9.45 12.62
C TYR A 294 5.80 9.47 12.56
N SER A 295 5.24 10.42 11.81
CA SER A 295 3.80 10.69 11.77
C SER A 295 3.03 9.63 10.98
N PHE A 296 3.66 8.88 10.07
CA PHE A 296 2.96 7.98 9.16
C PHE A 296 2.14 6.92 9.90
N MET A 297 2.77 6.16 10.80
CA MET A 297 2.08 5.10 11.54
C MET A 297 1.10 5.63 12.59
N TYR A 298 1.30 6.86 13.06
CA TYR A 298 0.35 7.52 13.95
C TYR A 298 -1.00 7.75 13.26
N TYR A 299 -0.99 8.37 12.08
CA TYR A 299 -2.19 8.66 11.29
C TYR A 299 -2.69 7.45 10.48
N PHE A 300 -1.93 6.36 10.36
CA PHE A 300 -2.32 5.20 9.56
C PHE A 300 -3.68 4.61 9.98
N PHE A 301 -3.98 4.59 11.27
CA PHE A 301 -5.23 4.05 11.81
C PHE A 301 -6.39 5.05 11.83
N ASP A 302 -6.10 6.34 11.65
CA ASP A 302 -7.09 7.41 11.49
C ASP A 302 -6.61 8.40 10.40
N PRO A 303 -6.70 8.00 9.12
CA PRO A 303 -6.01 8.68 8.03
C PRO A 303 -6.81 9.82 7.41
N ASP A 304 -8.05 10.04 7.86
CA ASP A 304 -9.03 10.85 7.12
C ASP A 304 -8.56 12.30 6.94
N GLU A 305 -7.89 12.87 7.95
CA GLU A 305 -7.24 14.19 7.86
C GLU A 305 -6.16 14.22 6.76
N ALA A 306 -5.21 13.27 6.82
CA ALA A 306 -4.10 13.15 5.88
C ALA A 306 -4.59 12.90 4.44
N LEU A 307 -5.64 12.09 4.26
CA LEU A 307 -6.22 11.75 2.96
C LEU A 307 -6.97 12.92 2.31
N CYS A 308 -7.43 13.88 3.12
CA CYS A 308 -8.14 15.08 2.66
C CYS A 308 -7.23 16.29 2.50
N ALA A 309 -5.98 16.21 2.98
CA ALA A 309 -4.99 17.27 2.90
C ALA A 309 -4.64 17.64 1.45
N ARG A 310 -4.18 18.88 1.25
CA ARG A 310 -3.66 19.36 -0.03
C ARG A 310 -2.34 20.09 0.17
N PRO A 311 -1.24 19.35 0.41
CA PRO A 311 0.07 19.96 0.55
C PRO A 311 0.49 20.67 -0.74
N GLU A 312 0.98 21.90 -0.62
CA GLU A 312 1.55 22.65 -1.76
C GLU A 312 3.02 22.29 -1.99
N GLY A 313 3.69 21.77 -0.96
CA GLY A 313 5.05 21.28 -0.97
C GLY A 313 5.32 20.50 0.32
N TYR A 314 6.48 19.85 0.40
CA TYR A 314 6.89 19.10 1.58
C TYR A 314 8.40 19.16 1.77
N SER A 315 8.83 18.90 2.99
CA SER A 315 10.22 18.59 3.34
C SER A 315 10.31 17.15 3.82
N ARG A 316 11.48 16.53 3.71
CA ARG A 316 11.69 15.17 4.23
C ARG A 316 11.38 15.11 5.74
N GLY A 317 10.59 14.14 6.16
CA GLY A 317 10.10 13.93 7.53
C GLY A 317 8.91 14.81 7.94
N SER A 318 8.42 15.69 7.05
CA SER A 318 7.30 16.60 7.37
C SER A 318 5.94 15.88 7.41
N TRP A 319 4.94 16.55 8.00
CA TRP A 319 3.57 16.05 7.96
C TRP A 319 2.99 16.07 6.54
N GLU A 320 3.39 17.05 5.72
CA GLU A 320 3.00 17.15 4.31
C GLU A 320 3.50 15.97 3.49
N GLU A 321 4.75 15.54 3.70
CA GLU A 321 5.30 14.32 3.07
C GLU A 321 4.51 13.09 3.47
N MET A 322 4.18 12.97 4.77
CA MET A 322 3.35 11.90 5.29
C MET A 322 1.97 11.87 4.64
N ALA A 323 1.30 13.02 4.55
CA ALA A 323 -0.03 13.12 3.96
C ALA A 323 -0.02 12.72 2.49
N LEU A 324 0.99 13.13 1.72
CA LEU A 324 1.17 12.67 0.33
C LEU A 324 1.41 11.16 0.26
N ALA A 325 2.31 10.63 1.08
CA ALA A 325 2.59 9.19 1.12
C ALA A 325 1.36 8.36 1.51
N MET A 326 0.53 8.88 2.42
CA MET A 326 -0.76 8.28 2.79
C MET A 326 -1.70 8.28 1.58
N GLN A 327 -1.86 9.40 0.87
CA GLN A 327 -2.71 9.49 -0.31
C GLN A 327 -2.26 8.56 -1.44
N TYR A 328 -0.97 8.36 -1.62
CA TYR A 328 -0.43 7.48 -2.67
C TYR A 328 -0.63 6.00 -2.36
N SER A 329 -0.45 5.62 -1.09
CA SER A 329 -0.34 4.21 -0.71
C SER A 329 -1.58 3.64 -0.01
N TYR A 330 -2.42 4.44 0.65
CA TYR A 330 -3.46 3.94 1.55
C TYR A 330 -4.46 3.00 0.86
N ALA A 331 -4.81 3.27 -0.39
CA ALA A 331 -5.67 2.37 -1.17
C ALA A 331 -5.06 0.97 -1.32
N ALA A 332 -3.73 0.86 -1.49
CA ALA A 332 -3.05 -0.43 -1.58
C ALA A 332 -3.07 -1.19 -0.25
N TRP A 333 -2.90 -0.48 0.88
CA TRP A 333 -3.05 -1.06 2.22
C TRP A 333 -4.46 -1.58 2.48
N TRP A 334 -5.45 -0.72 2.22
CA TRP A 334 -6.86 -1.02 2.44
C TRP A 334 -7.35 -2.17 1.56
N GLU A 335 -6.99 -2.16 0.28
CA GLU A 335 -7.39 -3.21 -0.65
C GLU A 335 -6.74 -4.55 -0.31
N THR A 336 -5.60 -4.58 0.38
CA THR A 336 -4.90 -5.83 0.73
C THR A 336 -5.51 -6.52 1.94
N GLU A 337 -6.36 -7.51 1.64
CA GLU A 337 -7.08 -8.33 2.63
C GLU A 337 -6.15 -8.88 3.71
N GLY A 338 -6.59 -8.80 4.97
CA GLY A 338 -5.89 -9.34 6.13
C GLY A 338 -4.76 -8.47 6.70
N ILE A 339 -4.28 -7.44 5.98
CA ILE A 339 -3.21 -6.56 6.50
C ILE A 339 -3.73 -5.65 7.61
N MET A 340 -4.86 -4.98 7.39
CA MET A 340 -5.48 -4.14 8.42
C MET A 340 -5.82 -4.95 9.68
N ASP A 341 -6.32 -6.17 9.51
CA ASP A 341 -6.63 -7.07 10.63
C ASP A 341 -5.36 -7.45 11.42
N LEU A 342 -4.28 -7.79 10.72
CA LEU A 342 -3.01 -8.15 11.34
C LEU A 342 -2.41 -6.98 12.13
N LEU A 343 -2.42 -5.78 11.55
CA LEU A 343 -1.89 -4.59 12.22
C LEU A 343 -2.77 -4.15 13.40
N ASN A 344 -4.10 -4.23 13.29
CA ASN A 344 -5.00 -3.98 14.43
C ASN A 344 -4.81 -5.00 15.55
N GLU A 345 -4.58 -6.28 15.23
CA GLU A 345 -4.28 -7.30 16.25
C GLU A 345 -2.93 -7.00 16.93
N ALA A 346 -1.90 -6.55 16.19
CA ALA A 346 -0.63 -6.14 16.77
C ALA A 346 -0.76 -4.91 17.69
N ARG A 347 -1.57 -3.93 17.27
CA ARG A 347 -1.94 -2.76 18.06
C ARG A 347 -2.64 -3.16 19.36
N ALA A 348 -3.56 -4.13 19.29
CA ALA A 348 -4.29 -4.63 20.45
C ALA A 348 -3.37 -5.44 21.40
N CYS A 349 -2.45 -6.26 20.87
CA CYS A 349 -1.43 -6.94 21.68
C CYS A 349 -0.54 -5.93 22.44
N ALA A 350 -0.11 -4.85 21.78
CA ALA A 350 0.68 -3.79 22.39
C ALA A 350 -0.07 -3.03 23.50
N ALA A 351 -1.36 -2.76 23.31
CA ALA A 351 -2.17 -2.12 24.35
C ALA A 351 -2.31 -3.03 25.58
N ARG A 352 -2.65 -4.31 25.35
CA ARG A 352 -2.80 -5.31 26.41
C ARG A 352 -1.50 -5.53 27.18
N SER A 353 -0.36 -5.59 26.50
CA SER A 353 0.95 -5.75 27.16
C SER A 353 1.28 -4.60 28.12
N SER A 354 0.70 -3.42 27.87
CA SER A 354 0.81 -2.20 28.69
C SER A 354 -0.31 -2.05 29.73
N GLY A 355 -1.22 -3.02 29.86
CA GLY A 355 -2.36 -2.96 30.78
C GLY A 355 -3.43 -1.94 30.38
N ARG A 356 -3.51 -1.59 29.09
CA ARG A 356 -4.41 -0.56 28.55
C ARG A 356 -5.30 -1.14 27.46
N ASP A 357 -6.34 -0.39 27.13
CA ASP A 357 -7.26 -0.67 26.03
C ASP A 357 -7.13 0.40 24.93
N VAL A 358 -7.15 -0.02 23.66
CA VAL A 358 -6.92 0.86 22.50
C VAL A 358 -8.02 1.92 22.39
N GLU A 359 -9.28 1.53 22.55
CA GLU A 359 -10.42 2.44 22.41
C GLU A 359 -10.36 3.53 23.49
N THR A 360 -10.03 3.13 24.72
CA THR A 360 -9.83 4.05 25.84
C THR A 360 -8.68 5.04 25.59
N MET A 361 -7.58 4.58 24.98
CA MET A 361 -6.46 5.46 24.63
C MET A 361 -6.83 6.46 23.53
N VAL A 362 -7.53 6.01 22.49
CA VAL A 362 -8.02 6.87 21.40
C VAL A 362 -9.01 7.90 21.92
N ALA A 363 -9.96 7.50 22.78
CA ALA A 363 -10.96 8.43 23.32
C ALA A 363 -10.34 9.54 24.18
N ARG A 364 -9.17 9.30 24.79
CA ARG A 364 -8.49 10.25 25.69
C ARG A 364 -7.40 11.06 25.01
N SER A 365 -6.98 10.71 23.79
CA SER A 365 -5.86 11.37 23.13
C SER A 365 -6.17 12.82 22.73
N SER A 366 -7.44 13.16 22.49
CA SER A 366 -7.86 14.55 22.25
C SER A 366 -7.77 15.43 23.51
N ASP A 367 -7.88 14.81 24.69
CA ASP A 367 -8.09 15.51 25.96
C ASP A 367 -6.81 15.56 26.82
N SER A 368 -5.83 14.71 26.49
CA SER A 368 -4.62 14.53 27.29
C SER A 368 -3.41 14.26 26.41
N ARG A 369 -2.42 15.15 26.52
CA ARG A 369 -1.11 14.98 25.88
C ARG A 369 -0.40 13.68 26.28
N GLU A 370 -0.56 13.24 27.53
CA GLU A 370 0.00 11.95 27.97
C GLU A 370 -0.65 10.78 27.20
N ALA A 371 -1.98 10.81 27.04
CA ALA A 371 -2.69 9.78 26.29
C ALA A 371 -2.32 9.79 24.79
N GLU A 372 -2.12 10.97 24.21
CA GLU A 372 -1.62 11.15 22.85
C GLU A 372 -0.21 10.57 22.67
N GLU A 373 0.72 10.91 23.56
CA GLU A 373 2.11 10.41 23.54
C GLU A 373 2.16 8.88 23.66
N LEU A 374 1.32 8.29 24.52
CA LEU A 374 1.20 6.84 24.67
C LEU A 374 0.59 6.17 23.44
N LEU A 375 -0.42 6.78 22.83
CA LEU A 375 -1.02 6.29 21.60
C LEU A 375 -0.01 6.34 20.45
N ALA A 376 0.82 7.38 20.40
CA ALA A 376 1.90 7.50 19.44
C ALA A 376 2.97 6.43 19.66
N ASP A 377 3.45 6.21 20.88
CA ASP A 377 4.42 5.13 21.15
C ASP A 377 3.87 3.76 20.74
N LEU A 378 2.60 3.53 21.05
CA LEU A 378 1.90 2.30 20.71
C LEU A 378 1.81 2.07 19.19
N ASN A 379 1.32 3.06 18.45
CA ASN A 379 1.10 2.96 17.00
C ASN A 379 2.42 2.97 16.21
N VAL A 380 3.44 3.67 16.70
CA VAL A 380 4.68 3.91 15.95
C VAL A 380 5.75 2.85 16.25
N LYS A 381 5.91 2.45 17.52
CA LYS A 381 7.01 1.56 17.95
C LYS A 381 6.52 0.20 18.42
N GLN A 382 5.54 0.16 19.33
CA GLN A 382 5.15 -1.10 19.98
C GLN A 382 4.47 -2.08 19.03
N ILE A 383 3.74 -1.57 18.03
CA ILE A 383 3.06 -2.42 17.03
C ILE A 383 4.02 -3.42 16.36
N TRP A 384 5.23 -2.99 16.02
CA TRP A 384 6.23 -3.82 15.36
C TRP A 384 6.91 -4.81 16.31
N HIS A 385 6.94 -4.49 17.62
CA HIS A 385 7.39 -5.43 18.64
C HIS A 385 6.41 -6.59 18.79
N HIS A 386 5.11 -6.31 18.73
CA HIS A 386 4.04 -7.28 18.93
C HIS A 386 3.52 -7.95 17.65
N LEU A 387 4.14 -7.69 16.49
CA LEU A 387 3.74 -8.29 15.22
C LEU A 387 3.78 -9.83 15.24
N ASP A 388 4.80 -10.41 15.88
CA ASP A 388 4.96 -11.88 15.97
C ASP A 388 3.83 -12.52 16.80
N GLU A 389 3.41 -11.85 17.87
CA GLU A 389 2.29 -12.29 18.71
C GLU A 389 0.97 -12.18 17.96
N ALA A 390 0.75 -11.06 17.26
CA ALA A 390 -0.42 -10.85 16.42
C ALA A 390 -0.53 -11.91 15.33
N PHE A 391 0.58 -12.22 14.67
CA PHE A 391 0.62 -13.25 13.63
C PHE A 391 0.26 -14.63 14.18
N LYS A 392 0.78 -14.99 15.38
CA LYS A 392 0.44 -16.23 16.08
C LYS A 392 -1.03 -16.28 16.48
N ASN A 393 -1.58 -15.19 17.00
CA ASN A 393 -3.01 -15.07 17.32
C ASN A 393 -3.89 -15.24 16.10
N ALA A 394 -3.54 -14.56 15.00
CA ALA A 394 -4.26 -14.64 13.74
C ALA A 394 -4.19 -16.06 13.13
N SER A 395 -3.17 -16.84 13.50
CA SER A 395 -2.98 -18.25 13.09
C SER A 395 -3.56 -19.28 14.06
N TYR A 396 -4.28 -18.84 15.11
CA TYR A 396 -4.82 -19.70 16.16
C TYR A 396 -6.28 -20.08 15.87
N LEU A 397 -6.58 -21.38 15.91
CA LEU A 397 -7.91 -21.95 15.62
C LEU A 397 -8.76 -22.25 16.86
N GLY A 398 -8.21 -22.05 18.06
CA GLY A 398 -8.90 -22.34 19.32
C GLY A 398 -9.70 -21.15 19.87
N PRO A 399 -10.23 -21.27 21.10
CA PRO A 399 -11.04 -20.22 21.71
C PRO A 399 -10.23 -18.95 21.98
N TRP A 400 -10.86 -17.78 21.87
CA TRP A 400 -10.18 -16.49 22.01
C TRP A 400 -9.36 -16.36 23.31
N SER A 401 -9.90 -16.85 24.42
CA SER A 401 -9.24 -16.85 25.75
C SER A 401 -7.94 -17.63 25.80
N GLU A 402 -7.68 -18.53 24.84
CA GLU A 402 -6.49 -19.36 24.77
C GLU A 402 -5.51 -18.96 23.66
N ARG A 403 -5.72 -17.80 23.04
CA ARG A 403 -4.77 -17.27 22.06
C ARG A 403 -3.35 -17.21 22.63
N PRO A 404 -2.31 -17.39 21.80
CA PRO A 404 -0.92 -17.33 22.24
C PRO A 404 -0.56 -16.09 23.07
N SER A 405 -1.05 -14.89 22.70
CA SER A 405 -0.84 -13.68 23.50
C SER A 405 -1.48 -13.77 24.88
N GLU A 406 -2.71 -14.29 24.97
CA GLU A 406 -3.45 -14.43 26.24
C GLU A 406 -2.79 -15.42 27.19
N ARG A 407 -2.18 -16.48 26.63
CA ARG A 407 -1.36 -17.42 27.42
C ARG A 407 -0.09 -16.75 27.93
N HIS A 408 0.57 -15.95 27.08
CA HIS A 408 1.80 -15.26 27.45
C HIS A 408 1.56 -14.20 28.55
N ILE A 409 0.49 -13.42 28.43
CA ILE A 409 0.09 -12.42 29.45
C ILE A 409 -0.18 -13.11 30.79
N ARG A 410 -1.00 -14.17 30.80
CA ARG A 410 -1.30 -14.94 32.03
C ARG A 410 -0.05 -15.51 32.66
N GLN A 411 0.86 -16.10 31.88
CA GLN A 411 2.14 -16.59 32.37
C GLN A 411 2.99 -15.47 33.00
N ARG A 412 3.01 -14.28 32.37
CA ARG A 412 3.74 -13.12 32.90
C ARG A 412 3.14 -12.61 34.20
N GLU A 413 1.81 -12.55 34.30
CA GLU A 413 1.08 -12.18 35.53
C GLU A 413 1.31 -13.20 36.65
N GLU A 414 1.25 -14.50 36.35
CA GLU A 414 1.57 -15.57 37.30
C GLU A 414 3.01 -15.49 37.80
N VAL A 415 3.97 -15.21 36.90
CA VAL A 415 5.37 -14.98 37.25
C VAL A 415 5.50 -13.75 38.14
N TRP A 416 4.93 -12.61 37.75
CA TRP A 416 4.95 -11.39 38.56
C TRP A 416 4.33 -11.58 39.95
N ALA A 417 3.19 -12.27 40.03
CA ALA A 417 2.53 -12.59 41.30
C ALA A 417 3.41 -13.47 42.20
N ARG A 418 4.22 -14.38 41.63
CA ARG A 418 5.19 -15.19 42.41
C ARG A 418 6.39 -14.40 42.92
N TYR A 419 6.74 -13.30 42.26
CA TYR A 419 7.91 -12.47 42.62
C TYR A 419 7.55 -11.21 43.41
N MET A 420 6.26 -10.88 43.59
CA MET A 420 5.83 -9.88 44.57
C MET A 420 5.78 -10.51 45.97
N PRO A 421 6.59 -10.05 46.93
CA PRO A 421 6.47 -10.53 48.30
C PRO A 421 5.09 -10.12 48.86
N GLU A 422 4.30 -11.11 49.26
CA GLU A 422 3.20 -10.90 50.19
C GLU A 422 3.79 -10.29 51.47
N ASN A 423 3.43 -9.03 51.75
CA ASN A 423 3.63 -8.22 52.97
C ASN A 423 4.51 -6.98 52.82
N ILE A 424 3.87 -5.86 52.47
CA ILE A 424 4.12 -4.61 53.20
C ILE A 424 2.84 -4.33 54.00
N THR A 425 2.72 -4.97 55.16
CA THR A 425 1.89 -4.45 56.24
C THR A 425 2.53 -3.13 56.68
N PHE A 426 1.87 -2.03 56.36
CA PHE A 426 2.12 -0.74 57.00
C PHE A 426 1.89 -0.92 58.50
N ILE A 427 2.95 -1.14 59.28
CA ILE A 427 2.87 -1.03 60.73
C ILE A 427 2.92 0.47 61.02
N ALA A 428 1.73 1.05 61.29
CA ALA A 428 1.63 2.28 62.03
C ALA A 428 2.05 1.97 63.48
N GLY A 429 3.16 2.57 63.91
CA GLY A 429 3.65 2.61 65.28
C GLY A 429 4.30 3.96 65.52
#